data_AF-A0A059X2A1-F1
#
_entry.id   AF-A0A059X2A1-F1
#
_cell.length_a   1.000
_cell.length_b   1.000
_cell.length_c   1.000
_cell.angle_alpha   90.00
_cell.angle_beta   90.00
_cell.angle_gamma   90.00
#
_symmetry.space_group_name_H-M   'P 1'
#
loop_
_entity.id
_entity.type
_entity.pdbx_description
1 polymer ?
#
loop_
_entity_poly.entity_id
_entity_poly.type
_entity_poly.pdbx_seq_one_letter_code
_entity_poly.pdbx_strand_id
1 'polypeptide(L)'
;MNRHRLLFGLVLLAWATSLQAQWITQTNSLRPGWNAVYLHVDASYTNLDQLIGSNTNNPIQEVWMWVPALPSGQFTESPALPSGAGNQWASWVRATGPSSVLQKLQGNAAYLVKLATNGR
;
A
#
# COMPACT_ATOMS: atom_id res chain seq x y z
N MET A 1 -48.66 -8.03 -21.38
CA MET A 1 -47.29 -7.64 -20.99
C MET A 1 -46.71 -6.74 -22.07
N ASN A 2 -46.43 -5.46 -21.76
CA ASN A 2 -46.27 -4.40 -22.76
C ASN A 2 -44.91 -4.49 -23.46
N ARG A 3 -44.92 -4.82 -24.75
CA ARG A 3 -43.74 -4.96 -25.64
C ARG A 3 -42.79 -3.76 -25.59
N HIS A 4 -43.34 -2.56 -25.41
CA HIS A 4 -42.58 -1.32 -25.25
C HIS A 4 -41.75 -1.28 -23.97
N ARG A 5 -42.24 -1.85 -22.86
CA ARG A 5 -41.47 -1.94 -21.60
C ARG A 5 -40.28 -2.90 -21.73
N LEU A 6 -40.45 -3.99 -22.49
CA LEU A 6 -39.39 -4.95 -22.78
C LEU A 6 -38.31 -4.36 -23.68
N LEU A 7 -38.71 -3.66 -24.75
CA LEU A 7 -37.78 -2.98 -25.66
C LEU A 7 -36.99 -1.88 -24.95
N PHE A 8 -37.66 -1.08 -24.10
CA PHE A 8 -36.99 -0.02 -23.33
C PHE A 8 -35.98 -0.59 -22.33
N GLY A 9 -36.31 -1.70 -21.66
CA GLY A 9 -35.37 -2.40 -20.78
C GLY A 9 -34.15 -2.98 -21.52
N LEU A 10 -34.36 -3.51 -22.73
CA LEU A 10 -33.27 -4.09 -23.54
C LEU A 10 -32.28 -3.02 -24.03
N VAL A 11 -32.78 -1.83 -24.38
CA VAL A 11 -31.95 -0.67 -24.75
C VAL A 11 -31.10 -0.21 -23.57
N LEU A 12 -31.67 -0.14 -22.35
CA LEU A 12 -30.91 0.24 -21.15
C LEU A 12 -29.80 -0.78 -20.81
N LEU A 13 -30.03 -2.09 -21.01
CA LEU A 13 -28.98 -3.10 -20.84
C LEU A 13 -27.89 -3.03 -21.90
N ALA A 14 -28.22 -2.67 -23.15
CA ALA A 14 -27.24 -2.50 -24.21
C ALA A 14 -26.35 -1.27 -24.00
N TRP A 15 -26.83 -0.28 -23.24
CA TRP A 15 -26.10 0.94 -22.85
C TRP A 15 -25.35 0.78 -21.51
N ALA A 16 -25.52 -0.34 -20.81
CA ALA A 16 -24.62 -0.74 -19.74
C ALA A 16 -23.30 -1.24 -20.35
N THR A 17 -22.59 -0.34 -21.02
CA THR A 17 -21.25 -0.61 -21.54
C THR A 17 -20.35 -1.00 -20.38
N SER A 18 -19.52 -2.03 -20.60
CA SER A 18 -18.51 -2.52 -19.68
C SER A 18 -17.85 -1.40 -18.88
N LEU A 19 -18.01 -1.40 -17.56
CA LEU A 19 -17.11 -0.67 -16.69
C LEU A 19 -15.70 -1.21 -16.93
N GLN A 20 -14.93 -0.50 -17.75
CA GLN A 20 -13.52 -0.78 -17.93
C GLN A 20 -12.82 -0.30 -16.66
N ALA A 21 -12.67 -1.21 -15.70
CA ALA A 21 -11.70 -1.01 -14.63
C ALA A 21 -10.32 -1.00 -15.29
N GLN A 22 -9.80 0.19 -15.61
CA GLN A 22 -8.52 0.34 -16.27
C GLN A 22 -7.39 0.31 -15.24
N TRP A 23 -6.44 -0.59 -15.43
CA TRP A 23 -5.22 -0.61 -14.64
C TRP A 23 -4.32 0.57 -15.00
N ILE A 24 -3.81 1.24 -13.98
CA ILE A 24 -2.79 2.28 -14.09
C ILE A 24 -1.47 1.76 -13.51
N THR A 25 -0.36 2.06 -14.20
CA THR A 25 0.99 1.65 -13.78
C THR A 25 1.84 2.87 -13.45
N GLN A 26 2.55 2.81 -12.32
CA GLN A 26 3.58 3.78 -11.95
C GLN A 26 4.93 3.07 -11.84
N THR A 27 5.95 3.62 -12.52
CA THR A 27 7.33 3.12 -12.46
C THR A 27 8.17 4.03 -11.57
N ASN A 28 8.87 3.44 -10.59
CA ASN A 28 9.79 4.16 -9.71
C ASN A 28 11.20 3.56 -9.85
N SER A 29 12.19 4.39 -10.16
CA SER A 29 13.59 3.94 -10.23
C SER A 29 14.22 3.98 -8.85
N LEU A 30 14.67 2.81 -8.36
CA LEU A 30 15.23 2.65 -7.02
C LEU A 30 16.75 2.48 -7.07
N ARG A 31 17.45 3.09 -6.12
CA ARG A 31 18.89 2.93 -5.92
C ARG A 31 19.17 2.02 -4.72
N PRO A 32 20.35 1.38 -4.64
CA PRO A 32 20.74 0.67 -3.43
C PRO A 32 20.68 1.57 -2.19
N GLY A 33 20.19 1.04 -1.06
CA GLY A 33 19.90 1.82 0.14
C GLY A 33 18.46 2.37 0.19
N TRP A 34 18.27 3.51 0.86
CA TRP A 34 16.94 4.08 1.13
C TRP A 34 16.45 4.99 0.00
N ASN A 35 15.20 4.81 -0.41
CA ASN A 35 14.53 5.61 -1.43
C ASN A 35 13.19 6.12 -0.88
N ALA A 36 12.90 7.40 -1.05
CA ALA A 36 11.57 7.94 -0.82
C ALA A 36 10.70 7.74 -2.07
N VAL A 37 9.56 7.08 -1.92
CA VAL A 37 8.64 6.76 -3.01
C VAL A 37 7.26 7.27 -2.63
N TYR A 38 6.69 8.14 -3.47
CA TYR A 38 5.30 8.52 -3.35
C TYR A 38 4.47 7.72 -4.35
N LEU A 39 3.49 6.96 -3.86
CA LEU A 39 2.66 6.10 -4.68
C LEU A 39 1.36 6.82 -5.04
N HIS A 40 1.11 7.09 -6.31
CA HIS A 40 -0.14 7.70 -6.80
C HIS A 40 -1.20 6.64 -7.09
N VAL A 41 -0.78 5.41 -7.39
CA VAL A 41 -1.64 4.30 -7.76
C VAL A 41 -1.98 3.44 -6.55
N ASP A 42 -3.15 2.82 -6.51
CA ASP A 42 -3.50 1.90 -5.42
C ASP A 42 -3.07 0.46 -5.77
N ALA A 43 -2.18 -0.11 -4.95
CA ALA A 43 -1.70 -1.47 -5.08
C ALA A 43 -2.22 -2.39 -3.93
N SER A 44 -3.30 -1.98 -3.24
CA SER A 44 -3.85 -2.68 -2.08
C SER A 44 -4.70 -3.93 -2.42
N TYR A 45 -4.87 -4.23 -3.71
CA TYR A 45 -5.56 -5.43 -4.20
C TYR A 45 -4.86 -6.74 -3.80
N THR A 46 -3.56 -6.68 -3.49
CA THR A 46 -2.75 -7.79 -2.98
C THR A 46 -1.92 -7.34 -1.76
N ASN A 47 -1.19 -8.26 -1.15
CA ASN A 47 -0.29 -7.96 -0.03
C ASN A 47 1.17 -7.80 -0.50
N LEU A 48 1.97 -7.09 0.29
CA LEU A 48 3.38 -6.81 0.00
C LEU A 48 4.21 -8.08 -0.15
N ASP A 49 3.94 -9.11 0.65
CA ASP A 49 4.68 -10.36 0.57
C ASP A 49 4.46 -11.05 -0.79
N GLN A 50 3.23 -11.08 -1.29
CA GLN A 50 2.92 -11.57 -2.63
C GLN A 50 3.54 -10.70 -3.72
N LEU A 51 3.50 -9.36 -3.56
CA LEU A 51 3.97 -8.41 -4.57
C LEU A 51 5.51 -8.37 -4.72
N ILE A 52 6.24 -8.43 -3.60
CA ILE A 52 7.70 -8.23 -3.56
C ILE A 52 8.47 -9.30 -2.78
N GLY A 53 7.84 -9.96 -1.80
CA GLY A 53 8.47 -10.98 -0.95
C GLY A 53 8.67 -12.32 -1.65
N SER A 54 7.65 -12.76 -2.39
CA SER A 54 7.57 -14.04 -3.10
C SER A 54 8.67 -14.24 -4.15
N ASN A 55 9.19 -13.13 -4.70
CA ASN A 55 10.30 -13.15 -5.64
C ASN A 55 11.65 -12.99 -4.91
N THR A 56 12.43 -14.07 -4.86
CA THR A 56 13.76 -14.09 -4.24
C THR A 56 14.77 -13.18 -4.93
N ASN A 57 14.58 -12.87 -6.21
CA ASN A 57 15.47 -11.97 -6.97
C ASN A 57 15.12 -10.49 -6.78
N ASN A 58 14.05 -10.16 -6.04
CA ASN A 58 13.68 -8.77 -5.78
C ASN A 58 14.63 -8.18 -4.70
N PRO A 59 15.37 -7.09 -4.99
CA PRO A 59 16.38 -6.54 -4.08
C PRO A 59 15.79 -5.76 -2.90
N ILE A 60 14.48 -5.49 -2.88
CA ILE A 60 13.82 -4.75 -1.79
C ILE A 60 13.90 -5.56 -0.50
N GLN A 61 14.43 -4.98 0.56
CA GLN A 61 14.57 -5.60 1.87
C GLN A 61 13.49 -5.13 2.84
N GLU A 62 13.13 -3.84 2.76
CA GLU A 62 12.22 -3.22 3.70
C GLU A 62 11.36 -2.15 3.01
N VAL A 63 10.12 -2.03 3.47
CA VAL A 63 9.18 -0.98 3.07
C VAL A 63 8.54 -0.41 4.32
N TRP A 64 8.60 0.91 4.47
CA TRP A 64 8.11 1.60 5.66
C TRP A 64 7.13 2.68 5.25
N MET A 65 6.05 2.81 6.01
CA MET A 65 5.02 3.83 5.84
C MET A 65 4.85 4.57 7.16
N TRP A 66 4.87 5.90 7.09
CA TRP A 66 4.47 6.71 8.24
C TRP A 66 2.97 6.59 8.42
N VAL A 67 2.54 6.11 9.58
CA VAL A 67 1.15 6.05 9.97
C VAL A 67 0.98 7.03 11.12
N PRO A 68 0.39 8.22 10.88
CA PRO A 68 0.11 9.16 11.94
C PRO A 68 -1.00 8.57 12.82
N ALA A 69 -0.63 7.74 13.79
CA ALA A 69 -1.51 7.43 14.90
C ALA A 69 -1.70 8.73 15.68
N LEU A 70 -2.95 9.10 16.00
CA LEU A 70 -3.25 10.05 17.07
C LEU A 70 -2.79 9.37 18.35
N PRO A 71 -1.65 9.77 18.95
CA PRO A 71 -1.22 9.15 20.17
C PRO A 71 -2.11 9.68 21.27
N SER A 72 -2.85 8.78 21.91
CA SER A 72 -3.46 9.02 23.21
C SER A 72 -2.34 9.20 24.25
N GLY A 73 -1.65 10.35 24.24
CA GLY A 73 -0.59 10.67 25.21
C GLY A 73 0.74 11.20 24.65
N GLN A 74 0.76 12.00 23.57
CA GLN A 74 2.01 12.67 23.11
C GLN A 74 2.53 13.75 24.06
N PHE A 75 1.69 14.24 24.97
CA PHE A 75 2.06 15.20 26.00
C PHE A 75 2.14 14.46 27.34
N THR A 76 3.33 14.43 27.94
CA THR A 76 3.48 14.00 29.33
C THR A 76 3.41 15.25 30.21
N GLU A 77 2.50 15.26 31.18
CA GLU A 77 2.45 16.31 32.21
C GLU A 77 3.55 16.11 33.27
N SER A 78 4.13 14.90 33.32
CA SER A 78 5.17 14.54 34.30
C SER A 78 6.39 13.92 33.60
N PRO A 79 7.59 14.50 33.76
CA PRO A 79 8.84 13.94 33.23
C PRO A 79 9.20 12.56 33.82
N ALA A 80 8.54 12.15 34.91
CA ALA A 80 8.80 10.89 35.60
C ALA A 80 8.10 9.66 34.99
N LEU A 81 7.20 9.86 34.02
CA LEU A 81 6.47 8.79 33.36
C LEU A 81 6.98 8.60 31.92
N PRO A 82 7.42 7.39 31.52
CA PRO A 82 7.76 7.10 30.13
C PRO A 82 6.51 7.30 29.25
N SER A 83 6.60 8.16 28.23
CA SER A 83 5.54 8.26 27.24
C SER A 83 5.55 6.99 26.39
N GLY A 84 4.46 6.23 26.44
CA GLY A 84 4.24 5.04 25.61
C GLY A 84 3.94 5.39 24.16
N ALA A 85 4.66 6.34 23.56
CA ALA A 85 4.49 6.72 22.17
C ALA A 85 4.88 5.52 21.30
N GLY A 86 3.86 4.74 20.90
CA GLY A 86 4.02 3.61 20.01
C GLY A 86 4.71 4.03 18.71
N ASN A 87 5.47 3.11 18.11
CA ASN A 87 6.12 3.33 16.83
C ASN A 87 5.08 3.74 15.77
N GLN A 88 5.17 4.98 15.27
CA GLN A 88 4.28 5.54 14.25
C GLN A 88 4.64 5.08 12.83
N TRP A 89 5.53 4.11 12.70
CA TRP A 89 5.87 3.48 11.43
C TRP A 89 5.26 2.08 11.35
N ALA A 90 4.53 1.83 10.26
CA ALA A 90 4.22 0.48 9.83
C ALA A 90 5.31 0.00 8.86
N SER A 91 5.86 -1.19 9.08
CA SER A 91 6.93 -1.73 8.25
C SER A 91 6.63 -3.13 7.73
N TRP A 92 7.12 -3.37 6.52
CA TRP A 92 7.29 -4.68 5.91
C TRP A 92 8.78 -4.96 5.82
N VAL A 93 9.20 -6.13 6.30
CA VAL A 93 10.59 -6.56 6.28
C VAL A 93 10.63 -7.95 5.68
N ARG A 94 11.51 -8.18 4.69
CA ARG A 94 11.61 -9.45 3.97
C ARG A 94 11.78 -10.66 4.89
N ALA A 95 12.58 -10.53 5.95
CA ALA A 95 12.81 -11.61 6.92
C ALA A 95 11.55 -11.96 7.73
N THR A 96 10.66 -10.99 7.95
CA THR A 96 9.40 -11.16 8.67
C THR A 96 8.27 -11.59 7.72
N GLY A 97 8.35 -11.18 6.45
CA GLY A 97 7.43 -11.56 5.38
C GLY A 97 5.97 -11.26 5.76
N PRO A 98 5.06 -12.25 5.68
CA PRO A 98 3.64 -12.09 6.00
C PRO A 98 3.34 -11.64 7.42
N SER A 99 4.26 -11.80 8.38
CA SER A 99 4.04 -11.37 9.78
C SER A 99 4.33 -9.88 10.02
N SER A 100 4.71 -9.14 8.97
CA SER A 100 4.98 -7.71 9.03
C SER A 100 3.74 -6.88 9.41
N VAL A 101 3.92 -5.68 9.98
CA VAL A 101 2.79 -4.80 10.30
C VAL A 101 2.20 -4.17 9.04
N LEU A 102 3.06 -3.70 8.13
CA LEU A 102 2.63 -3.18 6.83
C LEU A 102 2.33 -4.35 5.89
N GLN A 103 1.05 -4.55 5.59
CA GLN A 103 0.61 -5.65 4.75
C GLN A 103 0.35 -5.24 3.29
N LYS A 104 0.03 -3.97 3.04
CA LYS A 104 -0.46 -3.51 1.72
C LYS A 104 0.10 -2.14 1.37
N LEU A 105 0.21 -1.87 0.07
CA LEU A 105 0.57 -0.56 -0.48
C LEU A 105 -0.70 0.19 -0.88
N GLN A 106 -1.03 1.23 -0.12
CA GLN A 106 -2.12 2.14 -0.42
C GLN A 106 -1.65 3.24 -1.37
N GLY A 107 -2.54 3.63 -2.28
CA GLY A 107 -2.32 4.81 -3.11
C GLY A 107 -2.35 6.10 -2.29
N ASN A 108 -1.81 7.16 -2.87
CA ASN A 108 -1.70 8.51 -2.30
C ASN A 108 -0.92 8.56 -0.98
N ALA A 109 0.05 7.66 -0.81
CA ALA A 109 0.86 7.54 0.40
C ALA A 109 2.37 7.59 0.09
N ALA A 110 3.14 8.07 1.07
CA ALA A 110 4.59 8.13 1.02
C ALA A 110 5.20 6.91 1.72
N TYR A 111 6.18 6.29 1.07
CA TYR A 111 6.91 5.12 1.53
C TYR A 111 8.42 5.35 1.53
N LEU A 112 9.10 4.73 2.48
CA LEU A 112 10.54 4.55 2.46
C LEU A 112 10.84 3.11 2.06
N VAL A 113 11.55 2.94 0.95
CA VAL A 113 11.88 1.63 0.37
C VAL A 113 13.39 1.42 0.44
N LYS A 114 13.80 0.36 1.12
CA LYS A 114 15.21 -0.01 1.27
C LYS A 114 15.56 -1.16 0.34
N LEU A 115 16.58 -0.97 -0.49
CA LEU A 115 17.17 -2.03 -1.30
C LEU A 115 18.45 -2.54 -0.65
N ALA A 116 18.77 -3.81 -0.90
CA ALA A 116 20.08 -4.35 -0.58
C ALA A 116 21.16 -3.51 -1.27
N THR A 117 22.12 -3.01 -0.48
CA THR A 117 23.36 -2.47 -1.02
C THR A 117 24.21 -3.66 -1.42
N ASN A 118 24.62 -3.77 -2.69
CA ASN A 118 25.53 -4.83 -3.14
C ASN A 118 26.73 -4.90 -2.19
N GLY A 119 26.73 -5.91 -1.33
CA GLY A 119 27.49 -5.87 -0.08
C GLY A 119 27.04 -6.94 0.91
N ARG A 120 26.91 -8.18 0.42
CA ARG A 120 27.29 -9.45 1.05
C ARG A 120 26.83 -10.62 0.18
#